data_AF-A0A838N290-F1
#
_entry.id   AF-A0A838N290-F1
#
_cell.length_a   1.000
_cell.length_b   1.000
_cell.length_c   1.000
_cell.angle_alpha   90.00
_cell.angle_beta   90.00
_cell.angle_gamma   90.00
#
_symmetry.space_group_name_H-M   'P 1'
#
loop_
_entity.id
_entity.type
_entity.pdbx_description
1 polymer ?
#
loop_
_entity_poly.entity_id
_entity_poly.type
_entity_poly.pdbx_seq_one_letter_code
_entity_poly.pdbx_strand_id
1 'polypeptide(L)' 'MSVGGVDLRRKEVGVIDLQGLVRDGLLEANPPVAGLLGSEILQRHNGIIDFGTKTLYLKR' A
#
# COMPACT_ATOMS: atom_id res chain seq x y z
N MET A 1 16.03 -12.79 13.94
CA MET A 1 16.35 -14.20 14.28
C MET A 1 17.19 -14.71 13.14
N SER A 2 18.42 -15.18 13.36
CA SER A 2 19.25 -15.69 12.28
C SER A 2 19.37 -17.21 12.36
N VAL A 3 19.27 -17.87 11.21
CA VAL A 3 19.56 -19.30 11.07
C VAL A 3 20.61 -19.43 9.98
N GLY A 4 21.79 -19.98 10.31
CA GLY A 4 22.83 -20.28 9.33
C GLY A 4 23.38 -19.08 8.53
N GLY A 5 23.36 -17.87 9.09
CA GLY A 5 23.85 -16.65 8.40
C GLY A 5 22.78 -15.88 7.61
N VAL A 6 21.54 -16.38 7.57
CA VAL A 6 20.40 -15.67 6.97
C VAL A 6 19.69 -14.85 8.05
N ASP A 7 19.58 -13.54 7.87
CA ASP A 7 18.87 -12.64 8.79
C ASP A 7 17.36 -12.61 8.47
N LEU A 8 16.55 -13.35 9.25
CA LEU A 8 15.10 -13.34 9.09
C LEU A 8 14.52 -12.09 9.76
N ARG A 9 14.12 -11.14 8.91
CA ARG A 9 13.34 -9.96 9.28
C ARG A 9 11.86 -10.28 9.09
N ARG A 10 11.09 -10.31 10.18
CA ARG A 10 9.63 -10.42 10.11
C ARG A 10 9.10 -9.09 9.57
N LYS A 11 8.60 -9.08 8.33
CA LYS A 11 7.83 -7.97 7.77
C LYS A 11 6.37 -8.35 7.87
N GLU A 12 5.59 -7.61 8.65
CA GLU A 12 4.15 -7.76 8.63
C GLU A 12 3.64 -7.28 7.28
N VAL A 13 3.15 -8.21 6.48
CA VAL A 13 2.53 -7.93 5.18
C VAL A 13 1.03 -8.13 5.36
N GLY A 14 0.28 -7.03 5.32
CA GLY A 14 -1.18 -7.09 5.22
C GLY A 14 -1.55 -7.59 3.83
N VAL A 15 -2.27 -8.71 3.76
CA VAL A 15 -2.85 -9.22 2.52
C VAL A 15 -4.31 -8.80 2.47
N ILE A 16 -4.72 -8.16 1.37
CA ILE A 16 -6.10 -7.76 1.14
C ILE A 16 -6.58 -8.36 -0.18
N ASP A 17 -7.80 -8.91 -0.19
CA ASP A 17 -8.41 -9.39 -1.42
C ASP A 17 -8.87 -8.19 -2.27
N LEU A 18 -8.19 -7.99 -3.39
CA LEU A 18 -8.50 -6.92 -4.33
C LEU A 18 -9.78 -7.19 -5.12
N GLN A 19 -10.20 -8.45 -5.29
CA GLN A 19 -11.44 -8.75 -6.01
C GLN A 19 -12.66 -8.25 -5.24
N GLY A 20 -12.75 -8.53 -3.94
CA GLY A 20 -13.79 -7.97 -3.08
C GLY A 20 -13.75 -6.45 -3.02
N LEU A 21 -12.56 -5.86 -2.92
CA LEU A 21 -12.39 -4.40 -2.82
C LEU A 21 -12.89 -3.66 -4.08
N VAL A 22 -12.61 -4.20 -5.27
CA VAL A 22 -13.06 -3.63 -6.54
C VAL A 22 -14.57 -3.82 -6.75
N ARG A 23 -15.12 -4.96 -6.33
CA ARG A 23 -16.55 -5.30 -6.49
C ARG A 23 -17.47 -4.58 -5.50
N ASP A 24 -17.04 -4.39 -4.26
CA ASP A 24 -17.92 -3.96 -3.16
C ASP A 24 -17.80 -2.47 -2.80
N GLY A 25 -17.09 -1.66 -3.58
CA GLY A 25 -17.10 -0.21 -3.31
C GLY A 25 -16.09 0.66 -4.03
N LEU A 26 -15.00 0.12 -4.59
CA LEU A 26 -14.02 0.98 -5.26
C LEU A 26 -14.57 1.60 -6.56
N LEU A 27 -15.34 0.83 -7.34
CA LEU A 27 -15.96 1.31 -8.58
C LEU A 27 -17.30 2.02 -8.35
N GLU A 28 -17.95 1.77 -7.21
CA GLU A 28 -19.24 2.38 -6.84
C GLU A 28 -19.08 3.65 -6.00
N ALA A 29 -17.84 4.00 -5.63
CA ALA A 29 -17.56 5.24 -4.92
C ALA A 29 -18.05 6.47 -5.71
N ASN A 30 -18.53 7.48 -4.98
CA ASN A 30 -18.88 8.78 -5.56
C ASN A 30 -18.08 9.88 -4.85
N PRO A 31 -17.09 10.51 -5.50
CA PRO A 31 -16.66 10.30 -6.89
C PRO A 31 -15.97 8.95 -7.10
N PRO A 32 -16.01 8.39 -8.34
CA PRO A 32 -15.40 7.10 -8.63
C PRO A 32 -13.89 7.14 -8.37
N VAL A 33 -13.36 6.07 -7.77
CA VAL A 33 -11.92 5.97 -7.54
C VAL A 33 -11.24 5.65 -8.86
N ALA A 34 -10.22 6.42 -9.23
CA ALA A 34 -9.52 6.26 -10.51
C ALA A 34 -8.64 5.00 -10.60
N GLY A 35 -8.32 4.38 -9.46
CA GLY A 35 -7.50 3.16 -9.41
C GLY A 35 -6.84 2.95 -8.05
N LEU A 36 -6.02 1.90 -7.97
CA LEU A 36 -5.25 1.55 -6.77
C LEU A 36 -3.77 1.87 -6.98
N LEU A 37 -3.18 2.61 -6.04
CA LEU A 37 -1.74 2.86 -6.00
C LEU A 37 -1.06 1.77 -5.17
N GLY A 38 -0.28 0.92 -5.84
CA GLY A 38 0.47 -0.14 -5.18
C GLY A 38 1.75 0.34 -4.49
N SER A 39 2.34 -0.57 -3.71
CA SER A 39 3.56 -0.31 -2.95
C SER A 39 4.78 0.03 -3.82
N GLU A 40 4.77 -0.37 -5.10
CA GLU A 40 5.80 -0.07 -6.09
C GLU A 40 5.88 1.42 -6.41
N ILE A 41 4.76 2.15 -6.38
CA ILE A 41 4.75 3.60 -6.57
C ILE A 41 5.38 4.28 -5.36
N LEU A 42 5.05 3.82 -4.15
CA LEU A 42 5.63 4.33 -2.91
C LEU A 42 7.13 4.07 -2.85
N GLN A 43 7.58 2.87 -3.22
CA GLN A 43 9.02 2.56 -3.29
C GLN A 43 9.76 3.44 -4.30
N ARG A 44 9.21 3.58 -5.52
CA ARG A 44 9.85 4.36 -6.58
C ARG A 44 10.02 5.84 -6.20
N HIS A 45 9.04 6.41 -5.50
CA HIS A 45 8.98 7.84 -5.20
C HIS A 45 9.28 8.17 -3.73
N ASN A 46 9.86 7.24 -2.96
CA ASN A 46 10.12 7.43 -1.52
C ASN A 46 8.87 7.98 -0.79
N GLY A 47 7.72 7.37 -1.07
CA GLY A 47 6.42 7.85 -0.64
C GLY A 47 6.25 7.80 0.88
N ILE A 48 5.68 8.85 1.46
CA ILE A 48 5.35 8.93 2.88
C ILE A 48 3.84 9.11 3.01
N ILE A 49 3.20 8.18 3.73
CA ILE A 49 1.79 8.28 4.10
C ILE A 49 1.72 8.93 5.48
N ASP A 50 1.25 10.17 5.54
CA ASP A 50 0.95 10.87 6.78
C ASP A 50 -0.52 10.66 7.15
N PHE A 51 -0.77 9.79 8.13
CA PHE A 51 -2.11 9.50 8.65
C PHE A 51 -2.71 10.64 9.49
N GLY A 52 -1.88 11.52 10.04
CA GLY A 52 -2.35 12.66 10.84
C GLY A 52 -2.98 13.74 9.96
N THR A 53 -2.33 14.08 8.86
CA THR A 53 -2.83 15.08 7.90
C THR A 53 -3.62 14.48 6.73
N LYS A 54 -3.70 13.14 6.64
CA LYS A 54 -4.30 12.40 5.51
C LYS A 54 -3.66 12.76 4.17
N THR A 55 -2.34 12.94 4.16
CA THR A 55 -1.56 13.38 2.99
C THR A 55 -0.58 12.31 2.53
N LEU A 56 -0.50 12.09 1.22
CA LEU A 56 0.54 11.29 0.58
C LEU A 56 1.60 12.22 -0.01
N TYR A 57 2.82 12.13 0.47
CA TYR A 57 3.97 12.84 -0.09
C TYR A 57 4.73 11.93 -1.03
N LEU A 58 5.01 12.41 -2.25
CA LEU A 58 5.81 11.71 -3.24
C LEU A 58 7.01 12.57 -3.62
N LYS A 59 8.21 11.97 -3.60
CA LYS A 59 9.42 12.60 -4.14
C LYS A 59 9.42 12.48 -5.67
N ARG A 60 9.76 13.57 -6.35
CA ARG A 60 9.98 13.57 -7.80
C ARG A 60 11.26 12.85 -8.17
#